data_AF-S2JZ30-F1
#
_entry.id   AF-S2JZ30-F1
#
_cell.length_a   1.000
_cell.length_b   1.000
_cell.length_c   1.000
_cell.angle_alpha   90.00
_cell.angle_beta   90.00
_cell.angle_gamma   90.00
#
_symmetry.space_group_name_H-M   'P 1'
#
loop_
_entity.id
_entity.type
_entity.pdbx_description
1 polymer ?
#
loop_
_entity_poly.entity_id
_entity_poly.type
_entity_poly.pdbx_seq_one_letter_code
_entity_poly.pdbx_strand_id
1 'polypeptide(L)'
;MESSNNKRKADEIDAPAPKRQHTNVIAREPSIFGVKPVDDVTKYIADFIAEHCQLENVEIEAKLGVLIEKRTNQRINMGALSETIIHSDYMRQYRFESNMPLEQHRHFNKILNDMVNKTQAREYRGERIKYKHTNETDKFYEIPNSRQKLRVTTENATGKIVPNGIIEKVRVADLNIHAPNQALDFRISINRELPRSKPNSSSVFERKKDRISYQHGGIAFDLTQVKGAADRDPDVRHELELEFADSGVLASEKAKYDRKEPSQYTQMVEVFMNNIRLLSRYALKLE
;
A
#
# COMPACT_ATOMS: atom_id res chain seq x y z
N MET A 1 -18.10 -7.82 72.86
CA MET A 1 -18.56 -9.06 73.52
C MET A 1 -19.89 -9.42 72.88
N GLU A 2 -19.87 -10.06 71.71
CA GLU A 2 -19.79 -11.52 71.55
C GLU A 2 -21.00 -12.26 72.14
N SER A 3 -21.80 -12.86 71.25
CA SER A 3 -22.27 -14.26 71.26
C SER A 3 -23.52 -14.34 70.36
N SER A 4 -23.32 -14.69 69.09
CA SER A 4 -23.52 -16.04 68.53
C SER A 4 -25.00 -16.37 68.28
N ASN A 5 -25.41 -16.32 67.01
CA ASN A 5 -26.54 -17.13 66.56
C ASN A 5 -26.23 -17.77 65.21
N ASN A 6 -26.18 -19.09 65.25
CA ASN A 6 -25.86 -20.01 64.17
C ASN A 6 -27.15 -20.30 63.39
N LYS A 7 -27.24 -19.89 62.13
CA LYS A 7 -28.30 -20.37 61.21
C LYS A 7 -27.68 -20.80 59.89
N ARG A 8 -27.61 -22.11 59.72
CA ARG A 8 -27.43 -22.81 58.45
C ARG A 8 -28.56 -22.39 57.50
N LYS A 9 -28.21 -21.86 56.33
CA LYS A 9 -29.08 -21.86 55.15
C LYS A 9 -28.46 -22.82 54.15
N ALA A 10 -29.12 -23.96 53.99
CA ALA A 10 -28.96 -24.83 52.84
C ALA A 10 -29.84 -24.29 51.69
N ASP A 11 -29.47 -24.71 50.48
CA ASP A 11 -30.22 -24.61 49.22
C ASP A 11 -30.15 -23.27 48.46
N GLU A 12 -28.97 -22.99 47.90
CA GLU A 12 -28.86 -22.32 46.59
C GLU A 12 -28.49 -23.38 45.55
N ILE A 13 -29.43 -23.62 44.63
CA ILE A 13 -29.28 -24.54 43.51
C ILE A 13 -28.34 -23.87 42.51
N ASP A 14 -27.12 -24.39 42.43
CA ASP A 14 -26.08 -23.97 41.49
C ASP A 14 -26.63 -24.05 40.06
N ALA A 15 -26.84 -22.89 39.43
CA ALA A 15 -27.19 -22.82 38.02
C ALA A 15 -26.01 -23.35 37.19
N PRO A 16 -26.21 -24.32 36.27
CA PRO A 16 -25.10 -24.90 35.54
C PRO A 16 -24.45 -23.83 34.66
N ALA A 17 -23.16 -23.62 34.87
CA ALA A 17 -22.32 -22.74 34.06
C ALA A 17 -22.50 -23.04 32.56
N PRO A 18 -22.46 -22.02 31.68
CA PRO A 18 -22.67 -22.21 30.26
C PRO A 18 -21.63 -23.19 29.71
N LYS A 19 -22.10 -24.34 29.20
CA LYS A 19 -21.27 -25.34 28.54
C LYS A 19 -20.52 -24.65 27.40
N ARG A 20 -19.19 -24.55 27.53
CA ARG A 20 -18.30 -24.15 26.44
C ARG A 20 -18.57 -25.09 25.28
N GLN A 21 -19.17 -24.57 24.21
CA GLN A 21 -19.27 -25.28 22.94
C GLN A 21 -17.84 -25.46 22.42
N HIS A 22 -17.27 -26.64 22.64
CA HIS A 22 -16.10 -27.09 21.91
C HIS A 22 -16.52 -27.29 20.45
N THR A 23 -16.39 -26.25 19.64
CA THR A 23 -16.34 -26.44 18.19
C THR A 23 -15.06 -27.22 17.90
N ASN A 24 -15.18 -28.53 17.74
CA ASN A 24 -14.10 -29.38 17.24
C ASN A 24 -13.80 -28.97 15.79
N VAL A 25 -12.99 -27.92 15.63
CA VAL A 25 -12.42 -27.57 14.33
C VAL A 25 -11.33 -28.61 14.04
N ILE A 26 -11.59 -29.50 13.09
CA ILE A 26 -10.58 -30.44 12.60
C ILE A 26 -9.51 -29.60 11.90
N ALA A 27 -8.35 -29.43 12.54
CA ALA A 27 -7.20 -28.77 11.94
C ALA A 27 -6.71 -29.65 10.77
N ARG A 28 -6.76 -29.10 9.54
CA ARG A 28 -6.23 -29.76 8.35
C ARG A 28 -4.84 -29.24 8.06
N GLU A 29 -3.94 -30.12 7.63
CA GLU A 29 -2.64 -29.74 7.11
C GLU A 29 -2.82 -28.89 5.83
N PRO A 30 -1.94 -27.91 5.57
CA PRO A 30 -2.07 -27.00 4.42
C PRO A 30 -1.88 -27.70 3.06
N SER A 31 -1.11 -28.79 3.03
CA SER A 31 -0.93 -29.68 1.89
C SER A 31 -0.32 -31.00 2.35
N ILE A 32 -0.21 -32.01 1.46
CA ILE A 32 0.51 -33.27 1.72
C ILE A 32 1.99 -33.06 2.07
N PHE A 33 2.56 -31.91 1.72
CA PHE A 33 3.95 -31.53 2.02
C PHE A 33 4.07 -30.76 3.34
N GLY A 34 2.97 -30.54 4.06
CA GLY A 34 2.94 -29.73 5.28
C GLY A 34 3.19 -28.24 5.06
N VAL A 35 3.26 -27.78 3.80
CA VAL A 35 3.55 -26.39 3.42
C VAL A 35 2.41 -25.78 2.59
N LYS A 36 2.16 -24.48 2.75
CA LYS A 36 1.22 -23.73 1.90
C LYS A 36 2.00 -23.11 0.74
N PRO A 37 1.66 -23.41 -0.52
CA PRO A 37 2.30 -22.75 -1.65
C PRO A 37 1.87 -21.28 -1.74
N VAL A 38 2.81 -20.44 -2.18
CA VAL A 38 2.54 -19.06 -2.58
C VAL A 38 1.83 -19.08 -3.93
N ASP A 39 0.85 -18.21 -4.15
CA ASP A 39 0.17 -18.11 -5.45
C ASP A 39 1.11 -17.57 -6.54
N ASP A 40 0.90 -17.99 -7.79
CA ASP A 40 1.81 -17.68 -8.90
C ASP A 40 1.96 -16.19 -9.15
N VAL A 41 0.91 -15.39 -8.96
CA VAL A 41 0.97 -13.93 -9.14
C VAL A 41 1.86 -13.31 -8.06
N THR A 42 1.64 -13.66 -6.79
CA THR A 42 2.48 -13.18 -5.68
C THR A 42 3.93 -13.65 -5.84
N LYS A 43 4.15 -14.89 -6.27
CA LYS A 43 5.49 -15.42 -6.54
C LYS A 43 6.20 -14.61 -7.64
N TYR A 44 5.53 -14.39 -8.77
CA TYR A 44 6.10 -13.58 -9.86
C TYR A 44 6.42 -12.16 -9.40
N ILE A 45 5.54 -11.55 -8.61
CA ILE A 45 5.77 -10.21 -8.06
C ILE A 45 6.95 -10.19 -7.10
N ALA A 46 7.12 -11.23 -6.27
CA ALA A 46 8.29 -11.39 -5.42
C ALA A 46 9.55 -11.47 -6.30
N ASP A 47 9.56 -12.30 -7.34
CA ASP A 47 10.70 -12.41 -8.25
C ASP A 47 11.00 -11.09 -8.99
N PHE A 48 9.97 -10.36 -9.42
CA PHE A 48 10.11 -9.03 -10.03
C PHE A 48 10.72 -7.99 -9.06
N ILE A 49 10.27 -7.98 -7.80
CA ILE A 49 10.81 -7.07 -6.78
C ILE A 49 12.26 -7.47 -6.44
N ALA A 50 12.55 -8.77 -6.39
CA ALA A 50 13.85 -9.33 -6.06
C ALA A 50 14.97 -8.83 -6.99
N GLU A 51 14.67 -8.60 -8.26
CA GLU A 51 15.62 -8.11 -9.26
C GLU A 51 16.15 -6.71 -8.95
N HIS A 52 15.42 -5.93 -8.15
CA HIS A 52 15.68 -4.49 -7.99
C HIS A 52 15.70 -4.00 -6.54
N CYS A 53 15.23 -4.79 -5.57
CA CYS A 53 15.09 -4.33 -4.19
C CYS A 53 16.44 -4.05 -3.49
N GLN A 54 17.56 -4.55 -4.00
CA GLN A 54 18.91 -4.28 -3.47
C GLN A 54 19.55 -3.02 -4.05
N LEU A 55 18.89 -2.32 -4.98
CA LEU A 55 19.38 -1.06 -5.52
C LEU A 55 19.36 0.04 -4.44
N GLU A 56 20.35 0.92 -4.45
CA GLU A 56 20.39 2.07 -3.55
C GLU A 56 19.29 3.08 -3.88
N ASN A 57 18.70 3.64 -2.82
CA ASN A 57 17.60 4.61 -2.86
C ASN A 57 16.38 4.09 -3.61
N VAL A 58 16.09 2.79 -3.51
CA VAL A 58 14.94 2.18 -4.18
C VAL A 58 13.65 2.50 -3.42
N GLU A 59 12.61 2.81 -4.19
CA GLU A 59 11.23 2.91 -3.74
C GLU A 59 10.42 1.87 -4.52
N ILE A 60 9.65 1.07 -3.80
CA ILE A 60 8.77 0.05 -4.36
C ILE A 60 7.36 0.38 -3.89
N GLU A 61 6.53 0.80 -4.84
CA GLU A 61 5.17 1.27 -4.60
C GLU A 61 4.17 0.49 -5.47
N ALA A 62 2.97 0.27 -4.95
CA ALA A 62 1.81 -0.20 -5.68
C ALA A 62 0.78 0.93 -5.75
N LYS A 63 0.29 1.23 -6.95
CA LYS A 63 -0.77 2.22 -7.16
C LYS A 63 -2.05 1.51 -7.56
N LEU A 64 -3.16 1.91 -6.96
CA LEU A 64 -4.50 1.46 -7.38
C LEU A 64 -5.06 2.40 -8.44
N GLY A 65 -5.69 1.84 -9.46
CA GLY A 65 -6.19 2.60 -10.60
C GLY A 65 -6.86 1.71 -11.63
N VAL A 66 -6.83 2.11 -12.89
CA VAL A 66 -7.40 1.30 -13.99
C VAL A 66 -6.41 1.20 -15.15
N LEU A 67 -6.35 0.02 -15.76
CA LEU A 67 -5.63 -0.19 -17.01
C LEU A 67 -6.57 0.13 -18.17
N ILE A 68 -6.18 1.11 -18.99
CA ILE A 68 -6.96 1.58 -20.14
C ILE A 68 -6.32 1.11 -21.45
N GLU A 69 -7.12 0.52 -22.33
CA GLU A 69 -6.72 0.27 -23.73
C GLU A 69 -6.71 1.59 -24.50
N LYS A 70 -5.56 1.97 -25.06
CA LYS A 70 -5.40 3.27 -25.73
C LYS A 70 -6.30 3.45 -26.95
N ARG A 71 -6.66 2.35 -27.62
CA ARG A 71 -7.49 2.37 -28.83
C ARG A 71 -8.96 2.65 -28.52
N THR A 72 -9.52 2.03 -27.48
CA THR A 72 -10.93 2.17 -27.10
C THR A 72 -11.15 3.23 -26.03
N ASN A 73 -10.08 3.64 -25.34
CA ASN A 73 -10.14 4.51 -24.18
C ASN A 73 -11.00 3.94 -23.04
N GLN A 74 -11.15 2.62 -22.99
CA GLN A 74 -11.91 1.89 -21.98
C GLN A 74 -10.97 1.05 -21.12
N ARG A 75 -11.45 0.68 -19.92
CA ARG A 75 -10.75 -0.30 -19.08
C ARG A 75 -10.55 -1.58 -19.89
N ILE A 76 -9.36 -2.15 -19.81
CA ILE A 76 -9.01 -3.35 -20.59
C ILE A 76 -9.98 -4.49 -20.28
N ASN A 77 -10.32 -5.25 -21.31
CA ASN A 77 -11.03 -6.51 -21.19
C ASN A 77 -10.32 -7.51 -22.09
N MET A 78 -9.59 -8.44 -21.47
CA MET A 78 -8.82 -9.48 -22.17
C MET A 78 -9.42 -10.88 -22.03
N GLY A 79 -10.66 -10.99 -21.54
CA GLY A 79 -11.29 -12.29 -21.28
C GLY A 79 -10.65 -13.09 -20.15
N ALA A 80 -9.78 -12.47 -19.34
CA ALA A 80 -9.22 -13.08 -18.14
C ALA A 80 -10.30 -13.23 -17.07
N LEU A 81 -10.32 -14.37 -16.38
CA LEU A 81 -11.28 -14.65 -15.31
C LEU A 81 -10.72 -14.38 -13.92
N SER A 82 -9.43 -14.07 -13.80
CA SER A 82 -8.73 -13.85 -12.54
C SER A 82 -7.68 -12.75 -12.66
N GLU A 83 -7.14 -12.34 -11.51
CA GLU A 83 -5.98 -11.45 -11.44
C GLU A 83 -4.87 -11.96 -12.37
N THR A 84 -4.41 -11.10 -13.27
CA THR A 84 -3.51 -11.47 -14.37
C THR A 84 -2.42 -10.43 -14.55
N ILE A 85 -1.17 -10.87 -14.54
CA ILE A 85 -0.01 -10.03 -14.84
C ILE A 85 0.02 -9.73 -16.35
N ILE A 86 0.16 -8.46 -16.68
CA ILE A 86 0.23 -8.02 -18.08
C ILE A 86 1.68 -8.06 -18.54
N HIS A 87 1.94 -8.87 -19.57
CA HIS A 87 3.25 -8.97 -20.19
C HIS A 87 3.71 -7.62 -20.76
N SER A 88 5.01 -7.34 -20.66
CA SER A 88 5.62 -6.07 -21.05
C SER A 88 5.39 -5.69 -22.51
N ASP A 89 5.28 -6.66 -23.41
CA ASP A 89 4.98 -6.45 -24.84
C ASP A 89 3.67 -5.68 -25.09
N TYR A 90 2.70 -5.82 -24.19
CA TYR A 90 1.41 -5.14 -24.30
C TYR A 90 1.41 -3.72 -23.69
N MET A 91 2.51 -3.28 -23.05
CA MET A 91 2.60 -1.94 -22.44
C MET A 91 2.43 -0.80 -23.45
N ARG A 92 2.66 -1.05 -24.75
CA ARG A 92 2.40 -0.04 -25.79
C ARG A 92 0.91 0.18 -26.04
N GLN A 93 0.10 -0.85 -25.86
CA GLN A 93 -1.35 -0.84 -26.12
C GLN A 93 -2.14 -0.29 -24.93
N TYR A 94 -1.59 -0.43 -23.72
CA TYR A 94 -2.25 -0.05 -22.48
C TYR A 94 -1.61 1.17 -21.83
N ARG A 95 -2.39 1.93 -21.07
CA ARG A 95 -1.89 2.93 -20.12
C ARG A 95 -2.52 2.67 -18.76
N PHE A 96 -1.78 2.91 -17.69
CA PHE A 96 -2.34 2.86 -16.34
C PHE A 96 -2.72 4.26 -15.91
N GLU A 97 -3.94 4.42 -15.43
CA GLU A 97 -4.43 5.66 -14.85
C GLU A 97 -4.50 5.51 -13.34
N SER A 98 -3.51 6.12 -12.67
CA SER A 98 -3.48 6.27 -11.22
C SER A 98 -4.41 7.42 -10.82
N ASN A 99 -5.71 7.18 -10.85
CA ASN A 99 -6.72 8.14 -10.43
C ASN A 99 -7.99 7.40 -10.00
N MET A 100 -8.78 8.02 -9.15
CA MET A 100 -10.13 7.54 -8.80
C MET A 100 -11.08 8.70 -8.56
N PRO A 101 -12.41 8.46 -8.63
CA PRO A 101 -13.40 9.45 -8.23
C PRO A 101 -13.22 9.89 -6.77
N LEU A 102 -13.58 11.14 -6.46
CA LEU A 102 -13.48 11.69 -5.11
C LEU A 102 -14.25 10.85 -4.09
N GLU A 103 -15.40 10.29 -4.48
CA GLU A 103 -16.19 9.41 -3.62
C GLU A 103 -15.43 8.15 -3.23
N GLN A 104 -14.74 7.52 -4.18
CA GLN A 104 -13.88 6.36 -3.93
C GLN A 104 -12.74 6.70 -2.97
N HIS A 105 -12.08 7.84 -3.17
CA HIS A 105 -11.01 8.32 -2.30
C HIS A 105 -11.52 8.60 -0.87
N ARG A 106 -12.69 9.24 -0.74
CA ARG A 106 -13.33 9.47 0.57
C ARG A 106 -13.70 8.17 1.26
N HIS A 107 -14.17 7.18 0.50
CA HIS A 107 -14.50 5.86 1.01
C HIS A 107 -13.27 5.16 1.62
N PHE A 108 -12.14 5.14 0.91
CA PHE A 108 -10.89 4.60 1.45
C PHE A 108 -10.39 5.35 2.68
N ASN A 109 -10.47 6.69 2.68
CA ASN A 109 -10.10 7.50 3.84
C ASN A 109 -10.93 7.09 5.08
N LYS A 110 -12.23 6.89 4.90
CA LYS A 110 -13.10 6.44 5.99
C LYS A 110 -12.66 5.07 6.54
N ILE A 111 -12.46 4.08 5.67
CA ILE A 111 -12.03 2.73 6.08
C ILE A 111 -10.72 2.77 6.85
N LEU A 112 -9.72 3.50 6.35
CA LEU A 112 -8.40 3.58 6.99
C LEU A 112 -8.46 4.32 8.33
N ASN A 113 -9.26 5.39 8.45
CA ASN A 113 -9.49 6.07 9.72
C ASN A 113 -10.21 5.19 10.75
N ASP A 114 -11.22 4.42 10.31
CA ASP A 114 -11.92 3.47 11.18
C ASP A 114 -10.95 2.40 11.70
N MET A 115 -10.02 1.94 10.86
CA MET A 115 -8.95 1.03 11.27
C MET A 115 -7.97 1.67 12.25
N VAL A 116 -7.57 2.93 12.05
CA VAL A 116 -6.75 3.68 13.04
C VAL A 116 -7.45 3.66 14.39
N ASN A 117 -8.71 4.11 14.45
CA ASN A 117 -9.48 4.16 15.70
C ASN A 117 -9.54 2.80 16.40
N LYS A 118 -9.80 1.73 15.63
CA LYS A 118 -9.82 0.35 16.14
C LYS A 118 -8.48 -0.06 16.75
N THR A 119 -7.37 0.24 16.08
CA THR A 119 -6.03 -0.15 16.58
C THR A 119 -5.54 0.72 17.73
N GLN A 120 -6.12 1.90 17.95
CA GLN A 120 -5.83 2.77 19.09
C GLN A 120 -6.58 2.37 20.37
N ALA A 121 -7.57 1.46 20.28
CA ALA A 121 -8.29 0.95 21.45
C ALA A 121 -7.35 0.28 22.49
N ARG A 122 -7.75 0.27 23.76
CA ARG A 122 -6.91 -0.20 24.88
C ARG A 122 -6.75 -1.73 24.89
N GLU A 123 -7.80 -2.41 24.47
CA GLU A 123 -7.92 -3.86 24.36
C GLU A 123 -7.22 -4.41 23.11
N TYR A 124 -6.88 -3.57 22.15
CA TYR A 124 -6.19 -3.99 20.94
C TYR A 124 -4.77 -4.49 21.27
N ARG A 125 -4.43 -5.68 20.75
CA ARG A 125 -3.17 -6.39 21.04
C ARG A 125 -2.21 -6.44 19.84
N GLY A 126 -2.62 -5.95 18.68
CA GLY A 126 -1.80 -5.94 17.46
C GLY A 126 -0.95 -4.67 17.32
N GLU A 127 -0.26 -4.56 16.18
CA GLU A 127 0.46 -3.35 15.80
C GLU A 127 -0.51 -2.19 15.56
N ARG A 128 -0.21 -1.04 16.17
CA ARG A 128 -1.04 0.17 16.03
C ARG A 128 -0.75 0.85 14.71
N ILE A 129 -1.79 1.28 14.02
CA ILE A 129 -1.65 2.05 12.78
C ILE A 129 -1.19 3.47 13.14
N LYS A 130 -0.10 3.91 12.52
CA LYS A 130 0.37 5.30 12.60
C LYS A 130 -0.36 6.15 11.57
N TYR A 131 -0.65 7.39 11.92
CA TYR A 131 -1.36 8.35 11.07
C TYR A 131 -0.54 9.64 10.93
N LYS A 132 -0.47 10.19 9.73
CA LYS A 132 0.11 11.51 9.45
C LYS A 132 -0.64 12.18 8.32
N HIS A 133 -0.88 13.48 8.45
CA HIS A 133 -1.47 14.31 7.40
C HIS A 133 -0.46 15.39 7.00
N THR A 134 -0.09 15.48 5.72
CA THR A 134 0.83 16.49 5.20
C THR A 134 0.24 17.29 4.05
N ASN A 135 0.59 18.58 4.02
CA ASN A 135 0.33 19.46 2.90
C ASN A 135 1.67 19.94 2.34
N GLU A 136 1.98 19.50 1.14
CA GLU A 136 3.30 19.68 0.52
C GLU A 136 3.15 20.29 -0.87
N THR A 137 4.21 20.94 -1.34
CA THR A 137 4.33 21.42 -2.72
C THR A 137 5.56 20.79 -3.35
N ASP A 138 5.35 20.07 -4.45
CA ASP A 138 6.41 19.57 -5.32
C ASP A 138 6.75 20.63 -6.36
N LYS A 139 7.99 21.10 -6.40
CA LYS A 139 8.52 21.99 -7.44
C LYS A 139 9.48 21.23 -8.35
N PHE A 140 9.32 21.41 -9.65
CA PHE A 140 10.09 20.67 -10.66
C PHE A 140 11.07 21.58 -11.39
N TYR A 141 12.29 21.09 -11.58
CA TYR A 141 13.39 21.80 -12.22
C TYR A 141 13.97 20.94 -13.33
N GLU A 142 14.41 21.60 -14.40
CA GLU A 142 15.14 20.93 -15.48
C GLU A 142 16.55 20.55 -15.04
N ILE A 143 17.00 19.40 -15.51
CA ILE A 143 18.37 18.93 -15.36
C ILE A 143 19.01 19.01 -16.74
N PRO A 144 20.13 19.75 -16.91
CA PRO A 144 20.81 19.82 -18.20
C PRO A 144 21.14 18.43 -18.74
N ASN A 145 20.82 18.19 -20.00
CA ASN A 145 21.07 16.93 -20.72
C ASN A 145 20.36 15.68 -20.13
N SER A 146 19.37 15.85 -19.26
CA SER A 146 18.54 14.74 -18.77
C SER A 146 17.08 14.94 -19.18
N ARG A 147 16.40 13.83 -19.48
CA ARG A 147 14.94 13.82 -19.65
C ARG A 147 14.22 13.79 -18.31
N GLN A 148 14.93 13.52 -17.22
CA GLN A 148 14.38 13.53 -15.87
C GLN A 148 14.32 14.94 -15.31
N LYS A 149 13.47 15.11 -14.31
CA LYS A 149 13.30 16.37 -13.59
C LYS A 149 13.76 16.22 -12.15
N LEU A 150 14.38 17.27 -11.65
CA LEU A 150 14.66 17.39 -10.24
C LEU A 150 13.39 17.84 -9.52
N ARG A 151 13.02 17.15 -8.44
CA ARG A 151 11.87 17.48 -7.58
C ARG A 151 12.37 18.03 -6.25
N VAL A 152 11.85 19.19 -5.86
CA VAL A 152 12.05 19.78 -4.53
C VAL A 152 10.70 19.82 -3.82
N THR A 153 10.61 19.15 -2.68
CA THR A 153 9.39 19.06 -1.86
C THR A 153 9.48 20.02 -0.69
N THR A 154 8.51 20.91 -0.54
CA THR A 154 8.42 21.85 0.58
C THR A 154 7.12 21.68 1.35
N GLU A 155 7.17 21.76 2.67
CA GLU A 155 5.97 21.79 3.51
C GLU A 155 5.27 23.14 3.38
N ASN A 156 3.95 23.13 3.16
CA ASN A 156 3.20 24.35 2.88
C ASN A 156 3.12 25.30 4.10
N ALA A 157 3.03 24.73 5.32
CA ALA A 157 2.90 25.51 6.54
C ALA A 157 4.16 26.31 6.88
N THR A 158 5.33 25.71 6.67
CA THR A 158 6.62 26.31 7.08
C THR A 158 7.46 26.83 5.91
N GLY A 159 7.14 26.41 4.67
CA GLY A 159 7.96 26.67 3.48
C GLY A 159 9.31 25.94 3.49
N LYS A 160 9.58 25.11 4.51
CA LYS A 160 10.85 24.39 4.64
C LYS A 160 10.87 23.20 3.69
N ILE A 161 12.07 22.89 3.20
CA ILE A 161 12.31 21.68 2.41
C ILE A 161 12.14 20.47 3.33
N VAL A 162 11.35 19.50 2.89
CA VAL A 162 11.12 18.24 3.61
C VAL A 162 12.47 17.48 3.68
N PRO A 163 12.80 16.78 4.79
CA PRO A 163 13.99 15.93 4.85
C PRO A 163 14.06 14.98 3.66
N ASN A 164 15.23 14.91 3.00
CA ASN A 164 15.45 14.15 1.75
C ASN A 164 14.50 14.53 0.59
N GLY A 165 13.83 15.69 0.66
CA GLY A 165 12.83 16.13 -0.32
C GLY A 165 13.40 16.70 -1.61
N ILE A 166 14.72 16.63 -1.84
CA ILE A 166 15.38 17.06 -3.08
C ILE A 166 15.90 15.83 -3.80
N ILE A 167 15.16 15.37 -4.81
CA ILE A 167 15.45 14.11 -5.49
C ILE A 167 15.34 14.20 -7.01
N GLU A 168 16.10 13.34 -7.69
CA GLU A 168 15.82 12.92 -9.05
C GLU A 168 15.19 11.52 -9.01
N LYS A 169 13.92 11.43 -9.41
CA LYS A 169 13.18 10.17 -9.45
C LYS A 169 13.40 9.49 -10.81
N VAL A 170 13.98 8.29 -10.79
CA VAL A 170 14.27 7.50 -12.00
C VAL A 170 13.43 6.23 -11.97
N ARG A 171 12.56 6.05 -12.97
CA ARG A 171 11.78 4.81 -13.14
C ARG A 171 12.73 3.67 -13.51
N VAL A 172 12.70 2.58 -12.75
CA VAL A 172 13.46 1.35 -13.04
C VAL A 172 12.58 0.38 -13.80
N ALA A 173 11.43 0.01 -13.22
CA ALA A 173 10.54 -0.98 -13.79
C ALA A 173 9.09 -0.75 -13.38
N ASP A 174 8.17 -1.30 -14.18
CA ASP A 174 6.74 -1.32 -13.90
C ASP A 174 6.19 -2.72 -14.17
N LEU A 175 5.26 -3.15 -13.34
CA LEU A 175 4.46 -4.36 -13.55
C LEU A 175 2.99 -3.99 -13.43
N ASN A 176 2.22 -4.23 -14.50
CA ASN A 176 0.79 -3.96 -14.52
C ASN A 176 0.03 -5.25 -14.25
N ILE A 177 -0.98 -5.19 -13.37
CA ILE A 177 -1.81 -6.34 -13.05
C ILE A 177 -3.27 -5.96 -13.29
N HIS A 178 -3.94 -6.75 -14.14
CA HIS A 178 -5.37 -6.65 -14.38
C HIS A 178 -6.16 -7.47 -13.37
N ALA A 179 -7.17 -6.88 -12.75
CA ALA A 179 -8.04 -7.55 -11.80
C ALA A 179 -9.50 -7.52 -12.29
N PRO A 180 -9.91 -8.46 -13.17
CA PRO A 180 -11.22 -8.43 -13.84
C PRO A 180 -12.41 -8.53 -12.88
N ASN A 181 -12.22 -9.16 -11.71
CA ASN A 181 -13.26 -9.33 -10.69
C ASN A 181 -13.31 -8.19 -9.67
N GLN A 182 -12.44 -7.17 -9.80
CA GLN A 182 -12.37 -6.02 -8.92
C GLN A 182 -12.63 -4.72 -9.69
N ALA A 183 -13.03 -3.66 -8.98
CA ALA A 183 -13.25 -2.35 -9.61
C ALA A 183 -11.94 -1.67 -10.04
N LEU A 184 -10.82 -2.01 -9.38
CA LEU A 184 -9.52 -1.39 -9.61
C LEU A 184 -8.48 -2.46 -10.03
N ASP A 185 -7.72 -2.10 -11.05
CA ASP A 185 -6.44 -2.72 -11.39
C ASP A 185 -5.33 -2.12 -10.50
N PHE A 186 -4.11 -2.64 -10.61
CA PHE A 186 -2.98 -2.03 -9.92
C PHE A 186 -1.69 -2.14 -10.73
N ARG A 187 -0.75 -1.26 -10.39
CA ARG A 187 0.60 -1.26 -10.92
C ARG A 187 1.59 -1.29 -9.77
N ILE A 188 2.57 -2.17 -9.86
CA ILE A 188 3.76 -2.12 -9.02
C ILE A 188 4.83 -1.34 -9.79
N SER A 189 5.32 -0.26 -9.21
CA SER A 189 6.38 0.59 -9.77
C SER A 189 7.60 0.51 -8.88
N ILE A 190 8.77 0.35 -9.50
CA ILE A 190 10.07 0.41 -8.83
C ILE A 190 10.81 1.63 -9.36
N ASN A 191 11.17 2.53 -8.45
CA ASN A 191 11.86 3.77 -8.75
C ASN A 191 13.15 3.87 -7.94
N ARG A 192 14.09 4.71 -8.39
CA ARG A 192 15.19 5.21 -7.57
C ARG A 192 14.98 6.68 -7.26
N GLU A 193 15.06 7.05 -5.99
CA GLU A 193 14.95 8.44 -5.53
C GLU A 193 16.33 8.98 -5.19
N LEU A 194 17.07 9.42 -6.21
CA LEU A 194 18.46 9.83 -6.05
C LEU A 194 18.53 11.20 -5.37
N PRO A 195 19.17 11.35 -4.19
CA PRO A 195 19.33 12.64 -3.54
C PRO A 195 20.14 13.61 -4.40
N ARG A 196 19.74 14.88 -4.43
CA ARG A 196 20.39 15.93 -5.20
C ARG A 196 20.54 17.21 -4.37
N SER A 197 21.40 18.11 -4.83
CA SER A 197 21.52 19.46 -4.26
C SER A 197 20.38 20.36 -4.71
N LYS A 198 20.09 21.39 -3.91
CA LYS A 198 19.10 22.40 -4.26
C LYS A 198 19.49 23.10 -5.58
N PRO A 199 18.56 23.23 -6.54
CA PRO A 199 18.84 23.91 -7.80
C PRO A 199 18.91 25.43 -7.59
N ASN A 200 19.71 26.09 -8.42
CA ASN A 200 19.80 27.56 -8.49
C ASN A 200 18.86 28.16 -9.55
N SER A 201 18.25 27.32 -10.39
CA SER A 201 17.30 27.73 -11.43
C SER A 201 15.89 27.96 -10.86
N SER A 202 15.03 28.60 -11.66
CA SER A 202 13.60 28.67 -11.38
C SER A 202 12.91 27.34 -11.66
N SER A 203 11.84 27.06 -10.91
CA SER A 203 11.00 25.90 -11.14
C SER A 203 10.19 26.07 -12.43
N VAL A 204 10.08 24.98 -13.20
CA VAL A 204 9.31 24.94 -14.46
C VAL A 204 7.81 24.82 -14.21
N PHE A 205 7.42 24.08 -13.17
CA PHE A 205 6.05 23.97 -12.69
C PHE A 205 6.02 23.45 -11.25
N GLU A 206 4.87 23.60 -10.61
CA GLU A 206 4.61 23.08 -9.27
C GLU A 206 3.35 22.23 -9.23
N ARG A 207 3.26 21.35 -8.22
CA ARG A 207 2.06 20.58 -7.90
C ARG A 207 1.83 20.62 -6.40
N LYS A 208 0.58 20.85 -5.98
CA LYS A 208 0.19 20.85 -4.57
C LYS A 208 -0.35 19.47 -4.21
N LYS A 209 0.10 18.94 -3.07
CA LYS A 209 -0.25 17.63 -2.56
C LYS A 209 -0.89 17.75 -1.18
N ASP A 210 -2.02 17.10 -1.03
CA ASP A 210 -2.69 16.88 0.24
C ASP A 210 -2.71 15.38 0.52
N ARG A 211 -1.91 14.93 1.49
CA ARG A 211 -1.61 13.51 1.69
C ARG A 211 -1.96 13.07 3.09
N ILE A 212 -2.79 12.03 3.16
CA ILE A 212 -3.11 11.31 4.38
C ILE A 212 -2.38 9.97 4.32
N SER A 213 -1.39 9.80 5.19
CA SER A 213 -0.52 8.63 5.26
C SER A 213 -0.84 7.78 6.48
N TYR A 214 -0.97 6.48 6.26
CA TYR A 214 -1.11 5.46 7.30
C TYR A 214 0.08 4.51 7.24
N GLN A 215 0.55 3.99 8.38
CA GLN A 215 1.63 3.00 8.38
C GLN A 215 1.31 1.83 9.32
N HIS A 216 1.47 0.61 8.81
CA HIS A 216 1.23 -0.64 9.55
C HIS A 216 1.97 -1.80 8.89
N GLY A 217 2.64 -2.65 9.68
CA GLY A 217 3.28 -3.87 9.17
C GLY A 217 4.43 -3.59 8.21
N GLY A 218 5.15 -2.46 8.38
CA GLY A 218 6.22 -2.05 7.47
C GLY A 218 5.74 -1.52 6.12
N ILE A 219 4.44 -1.31 5.93
CA ILE A 219 3.84 -0.76 4.71
C ILE A 219 3.23 0.61 5.03
N ALA A 220 3.48 1.59 4.16
CA ALA A 220 2.77 2.86 4.17
C ALA A 220 1.63 2.84 3.14
N PHE A 221 0.53 3.50 3.48
CA PHE A 221 -0.68 3.63 2.68
C PHE A 221 -0.96 5.12 2.53
N ASP A 222 -0.85 5.64 1.32
CA ASP A 222 -0.92 7.06 1.05
C ASP A 222 -2.15 7.38 0.20
N LEU A 223 -3.09 8.11 0.81
CA LEU A 223 -4.19 8.75 0.10
C LEU A 223 -3.77 10.18 -0.25
N THR A 224 -3.59 10.45 -1.54
CA THR A 224 -3.05 11.73 -2.00
C THR A 224 -4.03 12.42 -2.96
N GLN A 225 -4.39 13.66 -2.65
CA GLN A 225 -4.97 14.57 -3.63
C GLN A 225 -3.87 15.41 -4.26
N VAL A 226 -3.76 15.35 -5.58
CA VAL A 226 -2.77 16.10 -6.35
C VAL A 226 -3.48 17.15 -7.18
N LYS A 227 -3.10 18.42 -6.97
CA LYS A 227 -3.58 19.55 -7.76
C LYS A 227 -2.42 20.06 -8.61
N GLY A 228 -2.57 19.95 -9.94
CA GLY A 228 -1.60 20.45 -10.89
C GLY A 228 -1.55 21.98 -10.92
N ALA A 229 -0.63 22.52 -11.73
CA ALA A 229 -0.59 23.95 -11.99
C ALA A 229 -1.83 24.34 -12.81
N ALA A 230 -2.58 25.34 -12.38
CA ALA A 230 -3.90 25.69 -12.94
C ALA A 230 -3.88 25.96 -14.46
N ASP A 231 -2.74 26.41 -14.97
CA ASP A 231 -2.45 26.73 -16.36
C ASP A 231 -2.04 25.53 -17.22
N ARG A 232 -1.66 24.38 -16.61
CA ARG A 232 -1.17 23.19 -17.33
C ARG A 232 -1.97 21.92 -17.08
N ASP A 233 -2.51 21.78 -15.88
CA ASP A 233 -3.13 20.54 -15.41
C ASP A 233 -4.17 20.89 -14.34
N PRO A 234 -5.36 21.36 -14.75
CA PRO A 234 -6.39 21.84 -13.84
C PRO A 234 -7.06 20.71 -13.05
N ASP A 235 -6.93 19.47 -13.51
CA ASP A 235 -7.63 18.33 -12.94
C ASP A 235 -7.02 17.90 -11.61
N VAL A 236 -7.89 17.72 -10.62
CA VAL A 236 -7.52 17.15 -9.32
C VAL A 236 -7.51 15.63 -9.43
N ARG A 237 -6.36 15.02 -9.16
CA ARG A 237 -6.23 13.56 -9.09
C ARG A 237 -6.36 13.08 -7.65
N HIS A 238 -6.96 11.91 -7.49
CA HIS A 238 -7.08 11.21 -6.23
C HIS A 238 -6.39 9.87 -6.37
N GLU A 239 -5.34 9.66 -5.59
CA GLU A 239 -4.43 8.52 -5.69
C GLU A 239 -4.47 7.72 -4.39
N LEU A 240 -4.34 6.39 -4.49
CA LEU A 240 -4.07 5.49 -3.37
C LEU A 240 -2.83 4.67 -3.71
N GLU A 241 -1.79 4.84 -2.91
CA GLU A 241 -0.49 4.20 -3.07
C GLU A 241 -0.19 3.36 -1.83
N LEU A 242 0.45 2.21 -2.03
CA LEU A 242 1.02 1.40 -0.95
C LEU A 242 2.52 1.27 -1.22
N GLU A 243 3.35 1.47 -0.21
CA GLU A 243 4.80 1.35 -0.37
C GLU A 243 5.42 0.59 0.79
N PHE A 244 6.55 -0.07 0.54
CA PHE A 244 7.38 -0.55 1.64
C PHE A 244 8.00 0.66 2.35
N ALA A 245 7.64 0.87 3.61
CA ALA A 245 8.06 2.05 4.36
C ALA A 245 9.58 2.09 4.61
N ASP A 246 10.23 0.93 4.56
CA ASP A 246 11.70 0.80 4.59
C ASP A 246 12.12 -0.29 3.59
N SER A 247 12.59 0.14 2.42
CA SER A 247 13.09 -0.76 1.38
C SER A 247 14.40 -1.45 1.76
N GLY A 248 15.17 -0.89 2.71
CA GLY A 248 16.39 -1.50 3.23
C GLY A 248 16.11 -2.76 4.06
N VAL A 249 15.01 -2.77 4.82
CA VAL A 249 14.55 -3.98 5.53
C VAL A 249 14.19 -5.08 4.53
N LEU A 250 13.43 -4.74 3.48
CA LEU A 250 13.06 -5.68 2.42
C LEU A 250 14.31 -6.24 1.72
N ALA A 251 15.29 -5.39 1.39
CA ALA A 251 16.55 -5.79 0.77
C ALA A 251 17.37 -6.73 1.66
N SER A 252 17.41 -6.45 2.97
CA SER A 252 18.10 -7.28 3.96
C SER A 252 17.45 -8.67 4.09
N GLU A 253 16.12 -8.73 4.17
CA GLU A 253 15.39 -10.00 4.19
C GLU A 253 15.57 -10.77 2.89
N LYS A 254 15.61 -10.09 1.74
CA LYS A 254 15.94 -10.73 0.46
C LYS A 254 17.35 -11.32 0.47
N ALA A 255 18.34 -10.59 1.00
CA ALA A 255 19.71 -11.10 1.08
C ALA A 255 19.81 -12.36 1.95
N LYS A 256 19.04 -12.45 3.05
CA LYS A 256 18.91 -13.69 3.84
C LYS A 256 18.28 -14.82 3.04
N TYR A 257 17.20 -14.53 2.30
CA TYR A 257 16.52 -15.50 1.44
C TYR A 257 17.48 -16.11 0.41
N ASP A 258 18.31 -15.28 -0.24
CA ASP A 258 19.29 -15.75 -1.22
C ASP A 258 20.38 -16.64 -0.62
N ARG A 259 20.76 -16.37 0.64
CA ARG A 259 21.68 -17.22 1.41
C ARG A 259 21.02 -18.47 2.00
N LYS A 260 19.73 -18.71 1.73
CA LYS A 260 18.92 -19.80 2.30
C LYS A 260 18.84 -19.75 3.83
N GLU A 261 18.97 -18.55 4.39
CA GLU A 261 18.76 -18.28 5.82
C GLU A 261 17.27 -18.05 6.09
N PRO A 262 16.81 -18.19 7.35
CA PRO A 262 15.48 -17.76 7.74
C PRO A 262 15.23 -16.29 7.34
N SER A 263 14.20 -16.09 6.53
CA SER A 263 13.88 -14.79 5.92
C SER A 263 12.37 -14.57 5.90
N GLN A 264 11.96 -13.33 6.08
CA GLN A 264 10.57 -12.89 5.93
C GLN A 264 10.26 -12.31 4.55
N TYR A 265 11.19 -12.38 3.59
CA TYR A 265 11.02 -11.75 2.28
C TYR A 265 9.71 -12.15 1.59
N THR A 266 9.45 -13.45 1.46
CA THR A 266 8.21 -13.95 0.85
C THR A 266 6.98 -13.50 1.63
N GLN A 267 7.04 -13.54 2.97
CA GLN A 267 5.92 -13.11 3.82
C GLN A 267 5.64 -11.59 3.67
N MET A 268 6.67 -10.77 3.57
CA MET A 268 6.53 -9.31 3.37
C MET A 268 5.82 -9.01 2.05
N VAL A 269 6.19 -9.70 0.96
CA VAL A 269 5.54 -9.54 -0.35
C VAL A 269 4.09 -10.08 -0.30
N GLU A 270 3.85 -11.20 0.37
CA GLU A 270 2.48 -11.72 0.58
C GLU A 270 1.60 -10.74 1.34
N VAL A 271 2.09 -10.13 2.43
CA VAL A 271 1.35 -9.13 3.20
C VAL A 271 1.07 -7.89 2.37
N PHE A 272 2.05 -7.43 1.57
CA PHE A 272 1.87 -6.34 0.62
C PHE A 272 0.76 -6.63 -0.39
N MET A 273 0.79 -7.81 -1.02
CA MET A 273 -0.24 -8.26 -1.97
C MET A 273 -1.61 -8.42 -1.33
N ASN A 274 -1.69 -8.96 -0.10
CA ASN A 274 -2.94 -9.10 0.62
C ASN A 274 -3.59 -7.74 0.90
N ASN A 275 -2.78 -6.73 1.26
CA ASN A 275 -3.27 -5.37 1.47
C ASN A 275 -3.82 -4.74 0.18
N ILE A 276 -3.11 -4.88 -0.95
CA ILE A 276 -3.58 -4.43 -2.27
C ILE A 276 -4.93 -5.10 -2.61
N ARG A 277 -5.00 -6.44 -2.50
CA ARG A 277 -6.20 -7.23 -2.82
C ARG A 277 -7.39 -6.87 -1.93
N LEU A 278 -7.16 -6.64 -0.63
CA LEU A 278 -8.22 -6.24 0.29
C LEU A 278 -8.73 -4.83 -0.02
N LEU A 279 -7.84 -3.86 -0.29
CA LEU A 279 -8.26 -2.52 -0.68
C LEU A 279 -9.04 -2.53 -2.00
N SER A 280 -8.58 -3.28 -2.99
CA SER A 280 -9.31 -3.44 -4.25
C SER A 280 -10.69 -4.08 -4.05
N ARG A 281 -10.81 -5.03 -3.11
CA ARG A 281 -12.10 -5.65 -2.74
C ARG A 281 -13.05 -4.69 -2.02
N TYR A 282 -12.53 -3.78 -1.20
CA TYR A 282 -13.31 -2.73 -0.55
C TYR A 282 -13.56 -1.53 -1.46
N ALA A 283 -13.10 -1.55 -2.72
CA ALA A 283 -13.42 -0.49 -3.66
C ALA A 283 -14.94 -0.43 -3.93
N LEU A 284 -15.47 0.78 -4.16
CA LEU A 284 -16.84 0.94 -4.61
C LEU A 284 -16.91 0.44 -6.06
N LYS A 285 -17.95 -0.31 -6.36
CA LYS A 285 -18.30 -0.66 -7.75
C LYS A 285 -19.12 0.49 -8.31
N LEU A 286 -18.42 1.51 -8.80
CA LEU A 286 -19.05 2.64 -9.46
C LEU A 286 -19.45 2.19 -10.87
N GLU A 287 -20.73 2.31 -11.19
CA GLU A 287 -21.31 2.04 -12.51
C GLU A 287 -21.02 3.17 -13.51
#